data_AF-A0A3Q0JG50-F1
#
_entry.id   AF-A0A3Q0JG50-F1
#
_cell.length_a   1.000
_cell.length_b   1.000
_cell.length_c   1.000
_cell.angle_alpha   90.00
_cell.angle_beta   90.00
_cell.angle_gamma   90.00
#
_symmetry.space_group_name_H-M   'P 1'
#
loop_
_entity.id
_entity.type
_entity.pdbx_description
1 polymer ?
#
loop_
_entity_poly.entity_id
_entity_poly.type
_entity_poly.pdbx_seq_one_letter_code
_entity_poly.pdbx_strand_id
1 'polypeptide(L)'
;MTKMVAANCWSESLYPKIKQAEDFSPDQFYKSQWQKKPGVSIYFLVYRWVSATLLFVYAVATIFEKDPLSRPSLTYPKYPIYLTNWVVWMSAIQALLATGIVTHFFLKLRNTKMDAAEDESILVKNLTKVYWATQTIAIVSSIAVSVVFWVGVYNP
;
A
#
# COMPACT_ATOMS: atom_id res chain seq x y z
N MET A 1 -38.43 1.57 25.73
CA MET A 1 -37.70 0.29 25.68
C MET A 1 -37.45 -0.22 24.25
N THR A 2 -37.42 0.66 23.23
CA THR A 2 -37.37 0.28 21.80
C THR A 2 -36.05 0.61 21.10
N LYS A 3 -35.20 1.49 21.68
CA LYS A 3 -33.91 1.87 21.09
C LYS A 3 -32.81 0.80 21.24
N MET A 4 -32.91 -0.07 22.26
CA MET A 4 -31.88 -1.08 22.56
C MET A 4 -31.95 -2.30 21.61
N VAL A 5 -33.14 -2.66 21.14
CA VAL A 5 -33.36 -3.81 20.23
C VAL A 5 -32.85 -3.49 18.81
N ALA A 6 -33.03 -2.24 18.35
CA ALA A 6 -32.53 -1.83 17.04
C ALA A 6 -30.99 -1.90 16.99
N ALA A 7 -30.28 -1.35 17.98
CA ALA A 7 -28.81 -1.32 17.98
C ALA A 7 -28.17 -2.72 17.92
N ASN A 8 -28.75 -3.70 18.62
CA ASN A 8 -28.29 -5.09 18.57
C ASN A 8 -28.60 -5.78 17.22
N CYS A 9 -29.74 -5.46 16.60
CA CYS A 9 -30.07 -6.00 15.29
C CYS A 9 -29.12 -5.46 14.20
N TRP A 10 -28.72 -4.20 14.29
CA TRP A 10 -27.70 -3.63 13.40
C TRP A 10 -26.33 -4.28 13.61
N SER A 11 -25.91 -4.50 14.87
CA SER A 11 -24.60 -5.10 15.16
C SER A 11 -24.52 -6.57 14.72
N GLU A 12 -25.57 -7.36 14.89
CA GLU A 12 -25.62 -8.75 14.43
C GLU A 12 -25.65 -8.89 12.91
N SER A 13 -26.20 -7.90 12.19
CA SER A 13 -26.17 -7.88 10.72
C SER A 13 -24.82 -7.40 10.16
N LEU A 14 -24.14 -6.52 10.89
CA LEU A 14 -22.88 -5.90 10.48
C LEU A 14 -21.68 -6.76 10.86
N TYR A 15 -21.68 -7.40 12.02
CA TYR A 15 -20.58 -8.24 12.50
C TYR A 15 -20.18 -9.35 11.52
N PRO A 16 -21.09 -10.17 10.95
CA PRO A 16 -20.71 -11.17 9.95
C PRO A 16 -20.23 -10.53 8.64
N LYS A 17 -20.75 -9.36 8.25
CA LYS A 17 -20.27 -8.64 7.05
C LYS A 17 -18.87 -8.04 7.26
N ILE A 18 -18.59 -7.53 8.45
CA ILE A 18 -17.26 -7.05 8.85
C ILE A 18 -16.30 -8.24 8.93
N LYS A 19 -16.72 -9.34 9.56
CA LYS A 19 -15.93 -10.56 9.65
C LYS A 19 -15.66 -11.19 8.28
N GLN A 20 -16.63 -11.14 7.37
CA GLN A 20 -16.46 -11.58 5.97
C GLN A 20 -15.59 -10.61 5.16
N ALA A 21 -15.62 -9.31 5.46
CA ALA A 21 -14.69 -8.33 4.88
C ALA A 21 -13.27 -8.47 5.44
N GLU A 22 -13.14 -8.95 6.68
CA GLU A 22 -11.88 -9.22 7.37
C GLU A 22 -11.29 -10.58 6.96
N ASP A 23 -12.13 -11.55 6.59
CA ASP A 23 -11.77 -12.73 5.80
C ASP A 23 -11.51 -12.31 4.34
N PHE A 24 -10.46 -11.53 4.13
CA PHE A 24 -9.99 -11.17 2.80
C PHE A 24 -9.68 -12.45 2.02
N SER A 25 -10.48 -12.74 0.99
CA SER A 25 -10.09 -13.77 0.02
C SER A 25 -8.74 -13.36 -0.58
N PRO A 26 -7.70 -14.21 -0.51
CA PRO A 26 -6.35 -13.89 -0.98
C PRO A 26 -6.34 -13.43 -2.45
N ASP A 27 -7.37 -13.80 -3.21
CA ASP A 27 -7.65 -13.39 -4.57
C ASP A 27 -7.66 -11.87 -4.77
N GLN A 28 -8.07 -11.09 -3.78
CA GLN A 28 -8.15 -9.64 -3.89
C GLN A 28 -6.78 -8.96 -3.99
N PHE A 29 -5.70 -9.63 -3.59
CA PHE A 29 -4.36 -9.04 -3.58
C PHE A 29 -3.60 -9.24 -4.90
N TYR A 30 -3.84 -10.35 -5.58
CA TYR A 30 -3.11 -10.71 -6.79
C TYR A 30 -3.93 -10.54 -8.07
N LYS A 31 -5.23 -10.22 -7.95
CA LYS A 31 -6.15 -10.00 -9.06
C LYS A 31 -6.54 -8.52 -9.15
N SER A 32 -6.58 -7.99 -10.37
CA SER A 32 -7.20 -6.68 -10.60
C SER A 32 -8.70 -6.78 -10.30
N GLN A 33 -9.26 -5.74 -9.66
CA GLN A 33 -10.71 -5.63 -9.40
C GLN A 33 -11.54 -5.75 -10.69
N TRP A 34 -10.95 -5.38 -11.83
CA TRP A 34 -11.58 -5.42 -13.16
C TRP A 34 -11.35 -6.74 -13.91
N GLN A 35 -10.57 -7.66 -13.34
CA GLN A 35 -10.25 -8.92 -14.00
C GLN A 35 -11.40 -9.92 -13.81
N LYS A 36 -12.01 -10.38 -14.89
CA LYS A 36 -13.06 -11.42 -14.82
C LYS A 36 -12.49 -12.83 -14.76
N LYS A 37 -11.37 -13.09 -15.45
CA LYS A 37 -10.74 -14.41 -15.52
C LYS A 37 -10.03 -14.80 -14.21
N PRO A 38 -10.08 -16.08 -13.79
CA PRO A 38 -9.31 -16.58 -12.65
C PRO A 38 -7.80 -16.58 -12.96
N GLY A 39 -6.98 -16.42 -11.92
CA GLY A 39 -5.51 -16.38 -12.01
C GLY A 39 -4.90 -14.97 -11.99
N VAL A 40 -3.58 -14.87 -12.13
CA VAL A 40 -2.86 -13.59 -12.19
C VAL A 40 -2.64 -13.20 -13.66
N SER A 41 -3.16 -12.04 -14.08
CA SER A 41 -2.90 -11.53 -15.43
C SER A 41 -1.47 -10.99 -15.55
N ILE A 42 -0.77 -11.39 -16.61
CA ILE A 42 0.57 -10.86 -16.93
C ILE A 42 0.55 -9.33 -17.10
N TYR A 43 -0.52 -8.78 -17.68
CA TYR A 43 -0.68 -7.34 -17.86
C TYR A 43 -0.75 -6.60 -16.51
N PHE A 44 -1.43 -7.20 -15.53
CA PHE A 44 -1.53 -6.63 -14.19
C PHE A 44 -0.17 -6.70 -13.47
N LEU A 45 0.55 -7.80 -13.62
CA LEU A 45 1.90 -7.94 -13.08
C LEU A 45 2.86 -6.90 -13.69
N VAL A 46 2.86 -6.71 -15.01
CA VAL A 46 3.67 -5.70 -15.69
C VAL A 46 3.32 -4.29 -15.22
N TYR A 47 2.03 -3.96 -15.13
CA TYR A 47 1.58 -2.68 -14.58
C TYR A 47 2.11 -2.42 -13.17
N ARG A 48 2.08 -3.43 -12.29
CA ARG A 48 2.59 -3.34 -10.92
C ARG A 48 4.10 -3.09 -10.88
N TRP A 49 4.87 -3.82 -11.69
CA TRP A 49 6.31 -3.62 -11.83
C TRP A 49 6.65 -2.22 -12.35
N VAL A 50 5.99 -1.76 -13.41
CA VAL A 50 6.20 -0.39 -13.94
C VAL A 50 5.91 0.66 -12.86
N SER A 51 4.79 0.53 -12.15
CA SER A 51 4.43 1.47 -11.09
C SER A 51 5.45 1.48 -9.94
N ALA A 52 5.90 0.30 -9.51
CA ALA A 52 6.90 0.17 -8.46
C ALA A 52 8.26 0.76 -8.89
N THR A 53 8.69 0.51 -10.12
CA THR A 53 9.93 1.09 -10.66
C THR A 53 9.85 2.61 -10.74
N LEU A 54 8.75 3.18 -11.27
CA LEU A 54 8.60 4.63 -11.36
C LEU A 54 8.62 5.29 -9.98
N LEU A 55 7.88 4.75 -9.01
CA LEU A 55 7.87 5.28 -7.64
C LEU A 55 9.22 5.13 -6.95
N PHE A 56 9.92 4.01 -7.18
CA PHE A 56 11.25 3.80 -6.63
C PHE A 56 12.28 4.77 -7.22
N VAL A 57 12.28 4.95 -8.54
CA VAL A 57 13.14 5.93 -9.23
C VAL A 57 12.85 7.33 -8.70
N TYR A 58 11.58 7.70 -8.56
CA TYR A 58 11.20 8.99 -7.99
C TYR A 58 11.66 9.14 -6.54
N ALA A 59 11.45 8.14 -5.69
CA ALA A 59 11.94 8.15 -4.31
C ALA A 59 13.46 8.32 -4.24
N VAL A 60 14.21 7.60 -5.07
CA VAL A 60 15.67 7.74 -5.16
C VAL A 60 16.06 9.14 -5.65
N ALA A 61 15.35 9.69 -6.65
CA ALA A 61 15.60 11.05 -7.13
C ALA A 61 15.42 12.09 -6.01
N THR A 62 14.45 11.90 -5.11
CA THR A 62 14.30 12.79 -3.95
C THR A 62 15.51 12.80 -3.03
N ILE A 63 16.38 11.77 -3.01
CA ILE A 63 17.66 11.76 -2.24
C ILE A 63 18.74 12.62 -2.92
N PHE A 64 18.71 12.70 -4.24
CA PHE A 64 19.75 13.39 -5.01
C PHE A 64 19.38 14.83 -5.35
N GLU A 65 18.16 15.27 -5.03
CA GLU A 65 17.70 16.62 -5.23
C GLU A 65 18.49 17.59 -4.33
N LYS A 66 19.53 18.18 -4.91
CA LYS A 66 20.31 19.25 -4.29
C LYS A 66 19.55 20.56 -4.44
N ASP A 67 19.24 21.21 -3.33
CA ASP A 67 18.65 22.54 -3.30
C ASP A 67 19.65 23.56 -3.89
N PRO A 68 19.35 24.19 -5.05
CA PRO A 68 20.24 25.15 -5.70
C PRO A 68 20.47 26.43 -4.86
N LEU A 69 19.67 26.66 -3.81
CA LEU A 69 19.76 27.83 -2.92
C LEU A 69 20.60 27.59 -1.65
N SER A 70 21.11 26.38 -1.44
CA SER A 70 21.89 26.05 -0.24
C SER A 70 23.32 26.60 -0.32
N ARG A 71 23.61 27.63 0.49
CA ARG A 71 24.97 28.16 0.70
C ARG A 71 25.93 27.04 1.15
N PRO A 72 27.21 27.04 0.74
CA PRO A 72 28.12 25.89 0.84
C PRO A 72 28.56 25.48 2.26
N SER A 73 28.07 26.12 3.33
CA SER A 73 28.62 25.93 4.68
C SER A 73 27.68 25.30 5.71
N LEU A 74 26.43 24.97 5.39
CA LEU A 74 25.54 24.31 6.36
C LEU A 74 24.52 23.40 5.66
N THR A 75 25.01 22.33 5.06
CA THR A 75 24.18 21.25 4.51
C THR A 75 23.58 20.46 5.67
N TYR A 76 22.62 21.05 6.40
CA TYR A 76 21.78 20.26 7.29
C TYR A 76 21.00 19.27 6.42
N PRO A 77 21.01 17.96 6.75
CA PRO A 77 20.10 17.03 6.12
C PRO A 77 18.68 17.41 6.55
N LYS A 78 18.04 18.31 5.80
CA LYS A 78 16.61 18.67 5.95
C LYS A 78 15.68 17.50 5.64
N TYR A 79 16.23 16.38 5.18
CA TYR A 79 15.53 15.16 4.73
C TYR A 79 14.38 14.69 5.64
N PRO A 80 14.53 14.63 6.98
CA PRO A 80 13.43 14.14 7.81
C PRO A 80 12.25 15.10 7.96
N ILE A 81 12.39 16.38 7.61
CA ILE A 81 11.36 17.41 7.87
C ILE A 81 10.33 17.53 6.74
N TYR A 82 10.67 17.18 5.50
CA TYR A 82 9.70 17.21 4.41
C TYR A 82 8.84 15.95 4.48
N LEU A 83 7.73 16.03 5.20
CA LEU A 83 6.70 14.99 5.34
C LEU A 83 6.34 14.36 3.98
N THR A 84 6.35 15.14 2.90
CA THR A 84 6.14 14.67 1.52
C THR A 84 7.17 13.63 1.06
N ASN A 85 8.46 13.81 1.38
CA ASN A 85 9.49 12.85 0.98
C ASN A 85 9.28 11.51 1.70
N TRP A 86 8.91 11.53 2.98
CA TRP A 86 8.54 10.31 3.70
C TRP A 86 7.31 9.63 3.10
N VAL A 87 6.30 10.39 2.67
CA VAL A 87 5.14 9.83 1.97
C VAL A 87 5.57 9.13 0.68
N VAL A 88 6.46 9.74 -0.10
CA VAL A 88 7.01 9.13 -1.33
C VAL A 88 7.74 7.82 -1.03
N TRP A 89 8.59 7.78 -0.01
CA TRP A 89 9.28 6.56 0.41
C TRP A 89 8.30 5.46 0.87
N MET A 90 7.28 5.82 1.65
CA MET A 90 6.25 4.88 2.09
C MET A 90 5.44 4.33 0.90
N SER A 91 5.12 5.16 -0.09
CA SER A 91 4.46 4.73 -1.33
C SER A 91 5.35 3.82 -2.17
N ALA A 92 6.66 4.09 -2.27
CA ALA A 92 7.59 3.23 -2.98
C ALA A 92 7.72 1.85 -2.32
N ILE A 93 7.86 1.80 -0.99
CA ILE A 93 7.90 0.54 -0.21
C ILE A 93 6.59 -0.24 -0.39
N GLN A 94 5.45 0.44 -0.28
CA GLN A 94 4.14 -0.18 -0.50
C GLN A 94 4.03 -0.77 -1.91
N ALA A 95 4.46 -0.06 -2.94
CA ALA A 95 4.41 -0.53 -4.32
C ALA A 95 5.31 -1.75 -4.56
N LEU A 96 6.49 -1.79 -3.93
CA LEU A 96 7.39 -2.94 -3.94
C LEU A 96 6.77 -4.16 -3.24
N LEU A 97 6.19 -3.97 -2.05
CA LEU A 97 5.48 -5.04 -1.32
C LEU A 97 4.32 -5.60 -2.14
N ALA A 98 3.51 -4.72 -2.76
CA ALA A 98 2.41 -5.12 -3.63
C ALA A 98 2.91 -6.00 -4.78
N THR A 99 3.98 -5.56 -5.43
CA THR A 99 4.56 -6.26 -6.59
C THR A 99 5.17 -7.60 -6.19
N GLY A 100 5.82 -7.67 -5.02
CA GLY A 100 6.34 -8.91 -4.45
C GLY A 100 5.22 -9.93 -4.18
N ILE A 101 4.10 -9.50 -3.59
CA ILE A 101 2.93 -10.35 -3.35
C ILE A 101 2.35 -10.87 -4.67
N VAL A 102 2.13 -9.99 -5.66
CA VAL A 102 1.57 -10.40 -6.97
C VAL A 102 2.52 -11.35 -7.70
N THR A 103 3.83 -11.10 -7.64
CA THR A 103 4.86 -11.97 -8.25
C THR A 103 4.89 -13.34 -7.59
N HIS A 104 4.80 -13.39 -6.26
CA HIS A 104 4.73 -14.63 -5.49
C HIS A 104 3.52 -15.48 -5.92
N PHE A 105 2.32 -14.88 -5.95
CA PHE A 105 1.12 -15.60 -6.41
C PHE A 105 1.23 -16.00 -7.88
N PHE A 106 1.81 -15.18 -8.76
CA PHE A 106 2.03 -15.52 -10.16
C PHE A 106 2.91 -16.76 -10.32
N LEU A 107 4.02 -16.84 -9.56
CA LEU A 107 4.93 -17.98 -9.58
C LEU A 107 4.26 -19.24 -9.00
N LYS A 108 3.54 -19.11 -7.88
CA LYS A 108 2.82 -20.22 -7.24
C LYS A 108 1.75 -20.83 -8.14
N LEU A 109 0.95 -20.00 -8.83
CA LEU A 109 -0.07 -20.49 -9.77
C LEU A 109 0.55 -21.20 -10.99
N ARG A 110 1.79 -20.87 -11.37
CA ARG A 110 2.48 -21.46 -12.53
C ARG A 110 3.30 -22.70 -12.16
N ASN A 111 3.82 -22.78 -10.94
CA ASN A 111 4.60 -23.89 -10.43
C ASN A 111 3.78 -24.72 -9.43
N THR A 112 3.04 -25.71 -9.93
CA THR A 112 2.27 -26.68 -9.12
C THR A 112 3.14 -27.55 -8.19
N LYS A 113 4.47 -27.41 -8.23
CA LYS A 113 5.45 -28.23 -7.48
C LYS A 113 6.02 -27.56 -6.22
N MET A 114 5.63 -26.33 -5.89
CA MET A 114 6.05 -25.67 -4.65
C MET A 114 5.22 -26.18 -3.47
N ASP A 115 5.63 -27.34 -2.93
CA ASP A 115 5.02 -28.01 -1.77
C ASP A 115 5.46 -27.44 -0.40
N ALA A 116 6.06 -26.25 -0.36
CA ALA A 116 6.40 -25.56 0.89
C ALA A 116 5.17 -24.79 1.43
N ALA A 117 4.07 -25.50 1.71
CA ALA A 117 2.74 -24.88 1.79
C ALA A 117 2.44 -24.11 3.10
N GLU A 118 3.08 -24.44 4.22
CA GLU A 118 2.70 -23.90 5.53
C GLU A 118 3.44 -22.60 5.90
N ASP A 119 4.77 -22.62 5.91
CA ASP A 119 5.61 -21.45 6.24
C ASP A 119 5.46 -20.30 5.22
N GLU A 120 5.30 -20.64 3.94
CA GLU A 120 5.07 -19.68 2.86
C GLU A 120 3.72 -18.96 3.05
N SER A 121 2.70 -19.65 3.56
CA SER A 121 1.38 -19.03 3.82
C SER A 121 1.45 -17.98 4.92
N ILE A 122 2.26 -18.21 5.96
CA ILE A 122 2.45 -17.31 7.10
C ILE A 122 3.21 -16.06 6.64
N LEU A 123 4.27 -16.26 5.87
CA LEU A 123 5.08 -15.16 5.33
C LEU A 123 4.24 -14.26 4.41
N VAL A 124 3.47 -14.84 3.48
CA VAL A 124 2.58 -14.08 2.59
C VAL A 124 1.50 -13.34 3.39
N LYS A 125 0.92 -13.98 4.41
CA LYS A 125 -0.06 -13.34 5.30
C LYS A 125 0.55 -12.16 6.05
N ASN A 126 1.77 -12.30 6.55
CA ASN A 126 2.48 -11.22 7.23
C ASN A 126 2.86 -10.08 6.28
N LEU A 127 3.37 -10.39 5.09
CA LEU A 127 3.65 -9.38 4.05
C LEU A 127 2.38 -8.62 3.65
N THR A 128 1.25 -9.32 3.54
CA THR A 128 -0.04 -8.72 3.21
C THR A 128 -0.52 -7.78 4.31
N LYS A 129 -0.34 -8.15 5.59
CA LYS A 129 -0.64 -7.26 6.74
C LYS A 129 0.24 -6.02 6.73
N VAL A 130 1.55 -6.18 6.52
CA VAL A 130 2.50 -5.06 6.45
C VAL A 130 2.14 -4.15 5.28
N TYR A 131 1.87 -4.71 4.10
CA TYR A 131 1.38 -3.98 2.93
C TYR A 131 0.15 -3.13 3.27
N TRP A 132 -0.85 -3.70 3.95
CA TRP A 132 -2.06 -2.99 4.35
C TRP A 132 -1.77 -1.84 5.32
N ALA A 133 -0.93 -2.09 6.33
CA ALA A 133 -0.53 -1.06 7.28
C ALA A 133 0.19 0.09 6.58
N THR A 134 1.19 -0.23 5.74
CA THR A 134 1.94 0.78 4.98
C THR A 134 1.05 1.56 4.02
N GLN A 135 0.13 0.89 3.32
CA GLN A 135 -0.86 1.54 2.44
C GLN A 135 -1.73 2.52 3.21
N THR A 136 -2.22 2.13 4.39
CA THR A 136 -3.09 2.98 5.22
C THR A 136 -2.33 4.22 5.69
N ILE A 137 -1.11 4.04 6.19
CA ILE A 137 -0.26 5.14 6.65
C ILE A 137 0.07 6.09 5.49
N ALA A 138 0.37 5.56 4.30
CA ALA A 138 0.68 6.36 3.12
C ALA A 138 -0.52 7.23 2.69
N ILE A 139 -1.72 6.66 2.65
CA ILE A 139 -2.95 7.41 2.30
C ILE A 139 -3.22 8.51 3.34
N VAL A 140 -3.23 8.17 4.63
CA VAL A 140 -3.51 9.12 5.71
C VAL A 140 -2.50 10.27 5.70
N SER A 141 -1.21 9.94 5.55
CA SER A 141 -0.16 10.94 5.47
C SER A 141 -0.28 11.82 4.22
N SER A 142 -0.64 11.25 3.06
CA SER A 142 -0.85 12.01 1.83
C SER A 142 -2.01 13.00 1.94
N ILE A 143 -3.11 12.60 2.57
CA ILE A 143 -4.24 13.49 2.85
C ILE A 143 -3.81 14.60 3.82
N ALA A 144 -3.12 14.25 4.92
CA ALA A 144 -2.65 15.22 5.90
C ALA A 144 -1.73 16.29 5.27
N VAL A 145 -0.74 15.86 4.47
CA VAL A 145 0.14 16.76 3.72
C VAL A 145 -0.66 17.67 2.80
N SER A 146 -1.64 17.12 2.07
CA SER A 146 -2.47 17.91 1.14
C SER A 146 -3.28 18.98 1.89
N VAL A 147 -3.89 18.64 3.02
CA VAL A 147 -4.65 19.59 3.85
C VAL A 147 -3.75 20.69 4.39
N VAL A 148 -2.57 20.33 4.94
CA VAL A 148 -1.60 21.30 5.46
C VAL A 148 -1.14 22.26 4.36
N PHE A 149 -0.92 21.76 3.15
CA PHE A 149 -0.55 22.60 2.01
C PHE A 149 -1.65 23.62 1.69
N TRP A 150 -2.89 23.18 1.49
CA TRP A 150 -3.99 24.06 1.10
C TRP A 150 -4.43 25.04 2.20
N VAL A 151 -4.36 24.64 3.47
CA VAL A 151 -4.84 25.46 4.59
C VAL A 151 -3.74 26.39 5.12
N GLY A 152 -2.50 25.91 5.19
CA GLY A 152 -1.42 26.61 5.89
C GLY A 152 -0.41 27.30 4.98
N VAL A 153 -0.18 26.79 3.77
CA VAL A 153 0.91 27.26 2.89
C VAL A 153 0.36 28.00 1.67
N TYR A 154 -0.73 27.52 1.10
CA TYR A 154 -1.33 28.13 -0.08
C TYR A 154 -1.94 29.48 0.30
N ASN A 155 -1.34 30.55 -0.21
CA ASN A 155 -1.86 31.91 -0.11
C ASN A 155 -2.26 32.34 -1.54
N PRO A 156 -3.55 32.58 -1.81
CA PRO A 156 -4.05 32.88 -3.15
C PRO A 156 -3.56 34.22 -3.71
#